data_AF-A0A7C7JB80-F1
#
_entry.id   AF-A0A7C7JB80-F1
#
_cell.length_a   1.000
_cell.length_b   1.000
_cell.length_c   1.000
_cell.angle_alpha   90.00
_cell.angle_beta   90.00
_cell.angle_gamma   90.00
#
_symmetry.space_group_name_H-M   'P 1'
#
loop_
_entity.id
_entity.type
_entity.pdbx_description
1 polymer ?
#
loop_
_entity_poly.entity_id
_entity_poly.type
_entity_poly.pdbx_seq_one_letter_code
_entity_poly.pdbx_strand_id
1 'polypeptide(L)'
;MNKTIVYSLIAVAGVVLASIMYSIQNSDEVVEPKVNSVIMIDGKIPPQLSDLFPDREAGPHQKFIDEKSCLTCHKQEMTIPGVGFVPKIPHEFRLDCVSCHFLPS
;
A
#
# COMPACT_ATOMS: atom_id res chain seq x y z
N MET A 1 -33.99 43.13 -3.29
CA MET A 1 -33.69 41.69 -3.18
C MET A 1 -34.47 41.12 -2.00
N ASN A 2 -35.30 40.10 -2.21
CA ASN A 2 -36.14 39.56 -1.14
C ASN A 2 -35.29 38.68 -0.21
N LYS A 3 -35.07 39.14 1.02
CA LYS A 3 -34.21 38.48 2.01
C LYS A 3 -34.65 37.03 2.27
N THR A 4 -35.96 36.77 2.23
CA THR A 4 -36.53 35.43 2.39
C THR A 4 -36.11 34.48 1.28
N ILE A 5 -36.04 34.96 0.03
CA ILE A 5 -35.58 34.16 -1.12
C ILE A 5 -34.08 33.86 -0.98
N VAL A 6 -33.28 34.84 -0.55
CA VAL A 6 -31.84 34.67 -0.34
C VAL A 6 -31.57 33.65 0.76
N TYR A 7 -32.26 33.72 1.90
CA TYR A 7 -32.10 32.76 2.98
C TYR A 7 -32.55 31.34 2.58
N SER A 8 -33.62 31.23 1.81
CA SER A 8 -34.08 29.94 1.27
C SER A 8 -33.02 29.31 0.36
N LEU A 9 -32.38 30.09 -0.50
CA LEU A 9 -31.33 29.59 -1.40
C LEU A 9 -30.10 29.11 -0.64
N ILE A 10 -29.67 29.85 0.40
CA ILE A 10 -28.54 29.46 1.25
C ILE A 10 -28.83 28.14 1.98
N ALA A 11 -30.05 27.99 2.53
CA ALA A 11 -30.45 26.77 3.23
C ALA A 11 -30.43 25.55 2.29
N VAL A 12 -30.98 25.68 1.08
CA VAL A 12 -30.98 24.59 0.08
C VAL A 12 -29.56 24.22 -0.34
N ALA A 13 -28.69 25.20 -0.61
CA ALA A 13 -27.30 24.95 -0.97
C ALA A 13 -26.54 24.20 0.14
N GLY A 14 -26.79 24.56 1.41
CA GLY A 14 -26.21 23.87 2.56
C GLY A 14 -26.63 22.39 2.65
N VAL A 15 -27.93 22.09 2.45
CA VAL A 15 -28.44 20.71 2.46
C VAL A 15 -27.85 19.89 1.31
N VAL A 16 -27.73 20.46 0.12
CA VAL A 16 -27.12 19.79 -1.04
C VAL A 16 -25.66 19.46 -0.78
N LEU A 17 -24.88 20.42 -0.27
CA LEU A 17 -23.46 20.20 0.06
C LEU A 17 -23.27 19.13 1.15
N ALA A 18 -24.10 19.16 2.20
CA ALA A 18 -24.07 18.15 3.25
C ALA A 18 -24.40 16.74 2.70
N SER A 19 -25.36 16.65 1.79
CA SER A 19 -25.74 15.40 1.13
C SER A 19 -24.60 14.83 0.26
N ILE A 20 -23.90 15.70 -0.48
CA ILE A 20 -22.74 15.30 -1.30
C ILE A 20 -21.60 14.80 -0.41
N MET A 21 -21.28 15.52 0.67
CA MET A 21 -20.24 15.11 1.63
C MET A 21 -20.57 13.77 2.29
N TYR A 22 -21.82 13.58 2.71
CA TYR A 22 -22.29 12.31 3.27
C TYR A 22 -22.13 11.15 2.28
N SER A 23 -22.53 11.37 1.01
CA SER A 23 -22.36 10.36 -0.03
C SER A 23 -20.90 10.04 -0.32
N ILE A 24 -19.99 11.03 -0.30
CA ILE A 24 -18.55 10.80 -0.51
C ILE A 24 -17.97 9.99 0.65
N GLN A 25 -18.28 10.35 1.90
CA GLN A 25 -17.81 9.60 3.09
C GLN A 25 -18.36 8.17 3.13
N ASN A 26 -19.60 7.96 2.68
CA ASN A 26 -20.19 6.63 2.61
C ASN A 26 -19.81 5.87 1.31
N SER A 27 -19.14 6.53 0.37
CA SER A 27 -18.57 5.93 -0.84
C SER A 27 -17.08 5.63 -0.70
N ASP A 28 -16.50 5.84 0.49
CA ASP A 28 -15.35 5.06 0.94
C ASP A 28 -15.83 3.61 1.13
N GLU A 29 -16.24 2.96 0.03
CA GLU A 29 -16.06 1.53 -0.08
C GLU A 29 -14.58 1.34 0.25
N VAL A 30 -14.34 0.65 1.37
CA VAL A 30 -13.07 -0.03 1.58
C VAL A 30 -12.93 -0.89 0.34
N VAL A 31 -12.24 -0.38 -0.67
CA VAL A 31 -11.63 -1.17 -1.70
C VAL A 31 -10.60 -1.95 -0.91
N GLU A 32 -11.04 -3.04 -0.28
CA GLU A 32 -10.15 -4.14 0.01
C GLU A 32 -9.37 -4.30 -1.28
N PRO A 33 -8.03 -4.19 -1.23
CA PRO A 33 -7.24 -4.34 -2.43
C PRO A 33 -7.66 -5.70 -2.96
N LYS A 34 -8.44 -5.69 -4.05
CA LYS A 34 -8.84 -6.89 -4.76
C LYS A 34 -7.51 -7.52 -5.04
N VAL A 35 -7.17 -8.56 -4.28
CA VAL A 35 -5.87 -9.22 -4.33
C VAL A 35 -5.80 -9.71 -5.75
N ASN A 36 -5.16 -8.90 -6.58
CA ASN A 36 -5.07 -9.13 -8.00
C ASN A 36 -4.41 -10.49 -8.07
N SER A 37 -5.12 -11.41 -8.70
CA SER A 37 -4.66 -12.74 -9.12
C SER A 37 -3.14 -12.78 -9.09
N VAL A 38 -2.59 -13.46 -8.08
CA VAL A 38 -1.16 -13.59 -7.79
C VAL A 38 -0.36 -13.42 -9.08
N ILE A 39 0.35 -12.29 -9.23
CA ILE A 39 1.13 -12.04 -10.43
C ILE A 39 2.24 -13.09 -10.44
N MET A 40 2.03 -14.13 -11.25
CA MET A 40 2.96 -15.22 -11.42
C MET A 40 4.07 -14.74 -12.34
N ILE A 41 5.30 -14.67 -11.82
CA ILE A 41 6.50 -14.45 -12.64
C ILE A 41 7.01 -15.84 -13.03
N ASP A 42 7.04 -16.14 -14.33
CA ASP A 42 7.48 -17.45 -14.87
C ASP A 42 6.76 -18.65 -14.24
N GLY A 43 5.47 -18.50 -13.91
CA GLY A 43 4.66 -19.56 -13.31
C GLY A 43 4.94 -19.83 -11.83
N LYS A 44 5.70 -18.96 -11.16
CA LYS A 44 5.97 -19.06 -9.72
C LYS A 44 5.33 -17.91 -8.96
N ILE A 45 4.82 -18.23 -7.77
CA ILE A 45 4.36 -17.25 -6.80
C ILE A 45 5.62 -16.56 -6.24
N PRO A 46 5.72 -15.23 -6.34
CA PRO A 46 6.81 -14.50 -5.71
C PRO A 46 6.83 -14.78 -4.20
N PRO A 47 7.99 -15.15 -3.63
CA PRO A 47 8.08 -15.45 -2.21
C PRO A 47 7.74 -14.20 -1.39
N GLN A 48 7.13 -14.42 -0.23
CA GLN A 48 7.05 -13.39 0.81
C GLN A 48 8.46 -12.97 1.19
N LEU A 49 8.66 -11.66 1.36
CA LEU A 49 9.95 -11.15 1.82
C LEU A 49 10.17 -11.58 3.27
N SER A 50 11.36 -12.08 3.58
CA SER A 50 11.73 -12.51 4.93
C SER A 50 11.72 -11.31 5.88
N ASP A 51 11.06 -11.44 7.04
CA ASP A 51 11.22 -10.47 8.11
C ASP A 51 12.68 -10.48 8.58
N LEU A 52 13.37 -9.34 8.42
CA LEU A 52 14.76 -9.17 8.84
C LEU A 52 14.89 -9.01 10.36
N PHE A 53 13.78 -8.82 11.07
CA PHE A 53 13.76 -8.61 12.51
C PHE A 53 12.68 -9.43 13.22
N PRO A 54 12.66 -10.77 13.05
CA PRO A 54 11.61 -11.65 13.55
C PRO A 54 11.55 -11.69 15.09
N ASP A 55 12.65 -11.36 15.75
CA ASP A 55 12.78 -11.40 17.23
C ASP A 55 12.30 -10.12 17.91
N ARG A 56 11.64 -9.20 17.20
CA ARG A 56 11.16 -7.92 17.75
C ARG A 56 9.67 -7.98 18.06
N GLU A 57 9.30 -7.63 19.30
CA GLU A 57 7.90 -7.66 19.78
C GLU A 57 6.95 -6.73 19.00
N ALA A 58 7.47 -5.69 18.32
CA ALA A 58 6.69 -4.74 17.53
C ALA A 58 6.38 -5.22 16.09
N GLY A 59 6.74 -6.46 15.75
CA GLY A 59 6.48 -7.06 14.44
C GLY A 59 7.42 -6.59 13.33
N PRO A 60 7.23 -7.11 12.09
CA PRO A 60 8.04 -6.74 10.94
C PRO A 60 7.90 -5.25 10.61
N HIS A 61 9.00 -4.52 10.66
CA HIS A 61 9.04 -3.08 10.33
C HIS A 61 9.19 -2.79 8.82
N GLN A 62 9.09 -3.82 7.97
CA GLN A 62 9.39 -3.68 6.55
C GLN A 62 8.25 -2.97 5.82
N LYS A 63 8.48 -1.70 5.49
CA LYS A 63 7.65 -0.93 4.57
C LYS A 63 8.38 -0.75 3.25
N PHE A 64 7.66 -0.88 2.15
CA PHE A 64 8.18 -0.48 0.85
C PHE A 64 8.24 1.05 0.79
N ILE A 65 9.43 1.57 0.50
CA ILE A 65 9.68 3.00 0.24
C ILE A 65 9.85 3.20 -1.27
N ASP A 66 10.85 2.54 -1.84
CA ASP A 66 11.15 2.49 -3.26
C ASP A 66 11.98 1.23 -3.61
N GLU A 67 12.21 0.99 -4.90
CA GLU A 67 13.00 -0.15 -5.37
C GLU A 67 14.46 -0.06 -4.91
N LYS A 68 15.02 1.15 -4.82
CA LYS A 68 16.42 1.37 -4.43
C LYS A 68 16.69 0.92 -3.00
N SER A 69 15.74 1.17 -2.11
CA SER A 69 15.80 0.75 -0.71
C SER A 69 15.83 -0.77 -0.60
N CYS A 70 15.01 -1.47 -1.39
CA CYS A 70 15.00 -2.94 -1.45
C CYS A 70 16.33 -3.47 -2.02
N LEU A 71 16.82 -2.85 -3.10
CA LEU A 71 18.05 -3.25 -3.78
C LEU A 71 19.33 -2.95 -2.98
N THR A 72 19.25 -2.21 -1.89
CA THR A 72 20.40 -2.01 -0.99
C THR A 72 20.92 -3.35 -0.45
N CYS A 73 20.00 -4.29 -0.18
CA CYS A 73 20.34 -5.62 0.31
C CYS A 73 20.14 -6.73 -0.74
N HIS A 74 19.17 -6.58 -1.65
CA HIS A 74 18.76 -7.68 -2.56
C HIS A 74 19.42 -7.67 -3.94
N LYS A 75 20.22 -6.64 -4.27
CA LYS A 75 20.93 -6.55 -5.55
C LYS A 75 21.96 -7.67 -5.75
N GLN A 76 22.53 -8.17 -4.66
CA GLN A 76 23.49 -9.26 -4.61
C GLN A 76 23.24 -10.11 -3.38
N GLU A 77 23.81 -11.32 -3.34
CA GLU A 77 23.75 -12.14 -2.14
C GLU A 77 24.67 -11.55 -1.06
N MET A 78 24.19 -11.53 0.18
CA MET A 78 24.99 -11.05 1.31
C MET A 78 24.51 -11.63 2.63
N THR A 79 25.37 -11.57 3.65
CA THR A 79 25.00 -11.85 5.04
C THR A 79 25.10 -10.57 5.84
N ILE A 80 24.01 -10.20 6.53
CA ILE A 80 23.96 -9.03 7.41
C ILE A 80 24.17 -9.51 8.85
N PRO A 81 25.22 -9.04 9.55
CA PRO A 81 25.47 -9.41 10.94
C PRO A 81 24.25 -9.12 11.84
N GLY A 82 23.82 -10.12 12.60
CA GLY A 82 22.66 -10.00 13.50
C GLY A 82 21.28 -10.00 12.83
N VAL A 83 21.22 -10.21 11.52
CA VAL A 83 19.96 -10.27 10.74
C VAL A 83 19.85 -11.58 9.96
N GLY A 84 20.92 -11.99 9.28
CA GLY A 84 20.97 -13.27 8.57
C GLY A 84 21.34 -13.14 7.08
N PHE A 85 21.05 -14.20 6.33
CA PHE A 85 21.37 -14.30 4.91
C PHE A 85 20.29 -13.64 4.05
N VAL A 86 20.71 -12.83 3.09
CA VAL A 86 19.85 -12.15 2.12
C VAL A 86 20.18 -12.68 0.72
N PRO A 87 19.23 -13.35 0.04
CA PRO A 87 19.47 -13.89 -1.30
C PRO A 87 19.40 -12.78 -2.36
N LYS A 88 20.17 -12.98 -3.44
CA LYS A 88 20.06 -12.19 -4.67
C LYS A 88 18.73 -12.47 -5.38
N ILE A 89 18.11 -11.43 -5.93
CA ILE A 89 16.93 -11.58 -6.80
C ILE A 89 17.31 -12.29 -8.11
N PRO A 90 16.62 -13.38 -8.49
CA PRO A 90 16.98 -14.21 -9.66
C PRO A 90 16.36 -13.74 -10.99
N HIS A 91 15.73 -12.56 -11.02
CA HIS A 91 15.07 -11.99 -12.19
C HIS A 91 15.43 -10.51 -12.37
N GLU A 92 15.05 -9.93 -13.51
CA GLU A 92 15.23 -8.50 -13.78
C GLU A 92 14.52 -7.62 -12.74
N PHE A 93 15.15 -6.51 -12.37
CA PHE A 93 14.60 -5.58 -11.38
C PHE A 93 13.42 -4.80 -11.94
N ARG A 94 12.44 -4.52 -11.08
CA ARG A 94 11.23 -3.74 -11.40
C ARG A 94 11.13 -2.55 -10.47
N LEU A 95 10.42 -1.51 -10.93
CA LEU A 95 10.21 -0.27 -10.17
C LEU A 95 9.31 -0.46 -8.94
N ASP A 96 8.40 -1.44 -8.98
CA ASP A 96 7.47 -1.73 -7.88
C ASP A 96 7.62 -3.19 -7.45
N CYS A 97 8.38 -3.42 -6.38
CA CYS A 97 8.62 -4.75 -5.83
C CYS A 97 7.35 -5.33 -5.20
N VAL A 98 6.48 -4.50 -4.61
CA VAL A 98 5.27 -4.95 -3.90
C VAL A 98 4.09 -5.23 -4.83
N SER A 99 4.22 -4.89 -6.11
CA SER A 99 3.30 -5.38 -7.15
C SER A 99 3.24 -6.91 -7.21
N CYS A 100 4.32 -7.59 -6.83
CA CYS A 100 4.45 -9.04 -6.86
C CYS A 100 4.78 -9.60 -5.47
N HIS A 101 5.71 -8.99 -4.73
CA HIS A 101 6.15 -9.51 -3.43
C HIS A 101 5.29 -8.98 -2.28
N PHE A 102 4.79 -9.90 -1.46
CA PHE A 102 4.14 -9.55 -0.21
C PHE A 102 5.18 -9.18 0.85
N LEU A 103 4.95 -8.08 1.55
CA LEU A 103 5.71 -7.72 2.75
C LEU A 103 5.24 -8.58 3.93
N PRO A 104 6.11 -8.90 4.89
CA PRO A 104 5.70 -9.54 6.13
C PRO A 104 4.82 -8.59 6.96
N SER A 105 3.77 -9.16 7.54
CA SER A 105 2.74 -8.51 8.35
C SER A 105 2.91 -8.84 9.83
#